data_AF-A0A0V0IAC4-F1
#
_entry.id   AF-A0A0V0IAC4-F1
#
_cell.length_a   1.000
_cell.length_b   1.000
_cell.length_c   1.000
_cell.angle_alpha   90.00
_cell.angle_beta   90.00
_cell.angle_gamma   90.00
#
_symmetry.space_group_name_H-M   'P 1'
#
loop_
_entity.id
_entity.type
_entity.pdbx_description
1 polymer ?
#
loop_
_entity_poly.entity_id
_entity_poly.type
_entity_poly.pdbx_seq_one_letter_code
_entity_poly.pdbx_strand_id
1 'polypeptide(L)'
;MPRPGDGTPRAVTLIPGDGIGPLVTDAVEQVMGAMHAPVYFERYDVHGDMKSMPPDVMDSIRKNKVCLKGGLKTPVGGGVSSLNVQLRKELDLYASLVHCFNLKGLPTRHENVDIVVIRENTEGEYSGLEHEVVPGVVESLKVMTKFCSERIAKYAFEYAYLNNRKVVTAVHKANIMKLADGLFLESCREIASKYPGIKYNEIIVDNCCMQLVSKPEQFDVMVTPNLYGNLVANTAAGIAGGTGVMPGGNVGADHAVFEQGASAGNVGNDKILEQKKANPIALFLSSAMMLRHLQFPSFADRLETSVKRVIAEGKYMTKDLGGDCTTQEITDAVIANLN
;
A
#
# COMPACT_ATOMS: atom_id res chain seq x y z
N MET A 1 -15.77 2.22 18.59
CA MET A 1 -14.32 2.52 18.57
C MET A 1 -13.88 2.90 19.97
N PRO A 2 -12.73 2.43 20.46
CA PRO A 2 -12.16 2.89 21.72
C PRO A 2 -11.76 4.37 21.63
N ARG A 3 -11.64 5.05 22.78
CA ARG A 3 -11.41 6.50 22.82
C ARG A 3 -9.96 6.81 22.40
N PRO A 4 -9.72 7.89 21.64
CA PRO A 4 -8.35 8.35 21.37
C PRO A 4 -7.59 8.55 22.69
N GLY A 5 -6.40 7.96 22.81
CA GLY A 5 -5.49 8.19 23.94
C GLY A 5 -5.72 7.36 25.22
N ASP A 6 -6.58 6.33 25.21
CA ASP A 6 -6.74 5.46 26.40
C ASP A 6 -5.50 4.58 26.71
N GLY A 7 -4.49 4.59 25.84
CA GLY A 7 -3.23 3.85 25.99
C GLY A 7 -3.42 2.32 26.04
N THR A 8 -4.63 1.83 25.78
CA THR A 8 -4.93 0.41 25.92
C THR A 8 -4.32 -0.36 24.76
N PRO A 9 -3.52 -1.41 25.02
CA PRO A 9 -2.92 -2.22 23.98
C PRO A 9 -3.95 -2.73 22.97
N ARG A 10 -3.62 -2.66 21.68
CA ARG A 10 -4.48 -3.15 20.58
C ARG A 10 -3.93 -4.46 20.04
N ALA A 11 -4.82 -5.45 19.90
CA ALA A 11 -4.53 -6.64 19.12
C ALA A 11 -4.40 -6.26 17.65
N VAL A 12 -3.35 -6.76 16.99
CA VAL A 12 -3.18 -6.67 15.53
C VAL A 12 -2.92 -8.07 15.01
N THR A 13 -3.66 -8.49 14.00
CA THR A 13 -3.38 -9.76 13.31
C THR A 13 -2.10 -9.61 12.50
N LEU A 14 -1.11 -10.47 12.73
CA LEU A 14 0.16 -10.46 11.99
C LEU A 14 0.24 -11.67 11.06
N ILE A 15 0.40 -11.41 9.77
CA ILE A 15 0.67 -12.44 8.76
C ILE A 15 2.10 -12.26 8.25
N PRO A 16 3.07 -13.07 8.68
CA PRO A 16 4.46 -12.97 8.21
C PRO A 16 4.57 -13.11 6.69
N GLY A 17 3.80 -14.03 6.11
CA GLY A 17 3.79 -14.31 4.68
C GLY A 17 5.01 -15.12 4.22
N ASP A 18 5.34 -14.97 2.94
CA ASP A 18 6.34 -15.79 2.25
C ASP A 18 7.65 -15.03 2.00
N GLY A 19 8.71 -15.80 1.70
CA GLY A 19 10.01 -15.26 1.27
C GLY A 19 10.62 -14.36 2.33
N ILE A 20 10.86 -13.09 1.98
CA ILE A 20 11.41 -12.10 2.91
C ILE A 20 10.42 -11.64 4.00
N GLY A 21 9.13 -12.00 3.87
CA GLY A 21 8.05 -11.57 4.76
C GLY A 21 8.36 -11.75 6.24
N PRO A 22 8.65 -12.99 6.71
CA PRO A 22 9.00 -13.24 8.11
C PRO A 22 10.17 -12.37 8.62
N LEU A 23 11.22 -12.22 7.80
CA LEU A 23 12.40 -11.43 8.17
C LEU A 23 12.06 -9.95 8.43
N VAL A 24 11.20 -9.34 7.60
CA VAL A 24 10.82 -7.94 7.77
C VAL A 24 9.72 -7.75 8.82
N THR A 25 8.82 -8.72 9.02
CA THR A 25 7.83 -8.65 10.10
C THR A 25 8.47 -8.83 11.46
N ASP A 26 9.44 -9.72 11.59
CA ASP A 26 10.17 -9.92 12.85
C ASP A 26 10.95 -8.66 13.22
N ALA A 27 11.50 -7.94 12.23
CA ALA A 27 12.11 -6.63 12.42
C ALA A 27 11.09 -5.60 12.96
N VAL A 28 9.86 -5.59 12.45
CA VAL A 28 8.78 -4.72 12.98
C VAL A 28 8.48 -5.06 14.43
N GLU A 29 8.33 -6.34 14.78
CA GLU A 29 8.07 -6.76 16.16
C GLU A 29 9.18 -6.28 17.12
N GLN A 30 10.45 -6.37 16.71
CA GLN A 30 11.59 -5.86 17.49
C GLN A 30 11.49 -4.34 17.72
N VAL A 31 11.22 -3.55 16.69
CA VAL A 31 11.11 -2.08 16.81
C VAL A 31 9.91 -1.69 17.67
N MET A 32 8.76 -2.35 17.48
CA MET A 32 7.55 -2.14 18.29
C MET A 32 7.79 -2.44 19.78
N GLY A 33 8.50 -3.54 20.07
CA GLY A 33 8.91 -3.91 21.42
C GLY A 33 9.87 -2.88 22.03
N ALA A 34 10.87 -2.44 21.27
CA ALA A 34 11.87 -1.48 21.74
C ALA A 34 11.28 -0.09 22.06
N MET A 35 10.25 0.35 21.32
CA MET A 35 9.56 1.60 21.63
C MET A 35 8.42 1.44 22.65
N HIS A 36 8.13 0.23 23.13
CA HIS A 36 6.98 -0.10 23.97
C HIS A 36 5.65 0.36 23.38
N ALA A 37 5.44 0.09 22.09
CA ALA A 37 4.21 0.44 21.41
C ALA A 37 3.00 -0.30 22.05
N PRO A 38 1.83 0.35 22.18
CA PRO A 38 0.62 -0.26 22.75
C PRO A 38 -0.08 -1.18 21.73
N VAL A 39 0.67 -2.13 21.18
CA VAL A 39 0.19 -3.14 20.23
C VAL A 39 0.75 -4.50 20.63
N TYR A 40 -0.04 -5.55 20.43
CA TYR A 40 0.44 -6.92 20.51
C TYR A 40 -0.03 -7.69 19.27
N PHE A 41 0.86 -8.53 18.74
CA PHE A 41 0.60 -9.24 17.50
C PHE A 41 0.04 -10.63 17.77
N GLU A 42 -1.12 -10.92 17.18
CA GLU A 42 -1.66 -12.28 17.06
C GLU A 42 -1.12 -12.86 15.75
N ARG A 43 -0.06 -13.67 15.82
CA ARG A 43 0.67 -14.18 14.65
C ARG A 43 -0.01 -15.41 14.06
N TYR A 44 -0.16 -15.42 12.74
CA TYR A 44 -0.69 -16.54 11.96
C TYR A 44 0.21 -16.84 10.77
N ASP A 45 0.68 -18.08 10.69
CA ASP A 45 1.50 -18.54 9.57
C ASP A 45 0.60 -18.86 8.37
N VAL A 46 0.59 -17.95 7.40
CA VAL A 46 -0.15 -18.07 6.13
C VAL A 46 0.83 -18.02 4.97
N HIS A 47 0.69 -18.96 4.05
CA HIS A 47 1.51 -19.08 2.85
C HIS A 47 0.68 -18.90 1.59
N GLY A 48 1.24 -18.23 0.59
CA GLY A 48 0.55 -17.84 -0.64
C GLY A 48 0.12 -19.01 -1.55
N ASP A 49 0.66 -20.20 -1.32
CA ASP A 49 0.31 -21.45 -2.00
C ASP A 49 -0.85 -22.21 -1.34
N MET A 50 -1.33 -21.75 -0.18
CA MET A 50 -2.52 -22.30 0.45
C MET A 50 -3.75 -22.10 -0.45
N LYS A 51 -4.67 -23.06 -0.42
CA LYS A 51 -5.88 -23.06 -1.26
C LYS A 51 -6.82 -21.89 -0.95
N SER A 52 -6.89 -21.48 0.31
CA SER A 52 -7.75 -20.40 0.79
C SER A 52 -7.21 -19.87 2.12
N MET A 53 -7.55 -18.63 2.45
CA MET A 53 -7.25 -18.04 3.75
C MET A 53 -7.88 -18.89 4.88
N PRO A 54 -7.11 -19.29 5.90
CA PRO A 54 -7.66 -20.03 7.04
C PRO A 54 -8.76 -19.23 7.75
N PRO A 55 -9.88 -19.88 8.16
CA PRO A 55 -11.02 -19.17 8.78
C PRO A 55 -10.67 -18.44 10.07
N ASP A 56 -9.79 -19.01 10.89
CA ASP A 56 -9.31 -18.42 12.15
C ASP A 56 -8.52 -17.12 11.92
N VAL A 57 -7.77 -17.03 10.82
CA VAL A 57 -7.10 -15.79 10.40
C VAL A 57 -8.14 -14.72 10.04
N MET A 58 -9.14 -15.08 9.24
CA MET A 58 -10.22 -14.16 8.87
C MET A 58 -11.00 -13.68 10.09
N ASP A 59 -11.27 -14.57 11.04
CA ASP A 59 -11.96 -14.24 12.29
C ASP A 59 -11.09 -13.34 13.19
N SER A 60 -9.78 -13.56 13.24
CA SER A 60 -8.84 -12.66 13.92
C SER A 60 -8.86 -11.26 13.29
N ILE A 61 -8.81 -11.14 11.96
CA ILE A 61 -8.87 -9.82 11.28
C ILE A 61 -10.23 -9.16 11.53
N ARG A 62 -11.34 -9.90 11.48
CA ARG A 62 -12.68 -9.38 11.77
C ARG A 62 -12.85 -8.93 13.22
N LYS A 63 -12.18 -9.59 14.17
CA LYS A 63 -12.17 -9.23 15.60
C LYS A 63 -11.30 -8.00 15.84
N ASN A 64 -10.07 -8.01 15.34
CA ASN A 64 -9.05 -7.01 15.62
C ASN A 64 -9.18 -5.76 14.75
N LYS A 65 -9.88 -5.86 13.61
CA LYS A 65 -10.09 -4.82 12.58
C LYS A 65 -8.84 -4.39 11.84
N VAL A 66 -7.64 -4.74 12.32
CA VAL A 66 -6.37 -4.33 11.75
C VAL A 66 -5.45 -5.54 11.59
N CYS A 67 -4.80 -5.61 10.43
CA CYS A 67 -3.78 -6.59 10.12
C CYS A 67 -2.52 -5.92 9.59
N LEU A 68 -1.35 -6.42 9.99
CA LEU A 68 -0.08 -6.17 9.34
C LEU A 68 0.35 -7.44 8.61
N LYS A 69 0.73 -7.34 7.33
CA LYS A 69 1.17 -8.51 6.56
C LYS A 69 2.47 -8.27 5.81
N GLY A 70 3.28 -9.32 5.70
CA GLY A 70 4.32 -9.44 4.69
C GLY A 70 3.77 -9.80 3.32
N GLY A 71 4.66 -10.10 2.38
CA GLY A 71 4.29 -10.48 1.01
C GLY A 71 3.75 -11.91 0.95
N LEU A 72 2.63 -12.14 0.27
CA LEU A 72 2.13 -13.49 -0.04
C LEU A 72 2.35 -13.78 -1.52
N LYS A 73 3.04 -14.88 -1.83
CA LYS A 73 3.31 -15.29 -3.21
C LYS A 73 2.00 -15.63 -3.91
N THR A 74 1.88 -15.30 -5.19
CA THR A 74 0.74 -15.73 -6.00
C THR A 74 1.23 -16.74 -7.04
N PRO A 75 0.72 -17.98 -7.05
CA PRO A 75 1.06 -18.96 -8.08
C PRO A 75 0.72 -18.44 -9.48
N VAL A 76 1.64 -18.62 -10.44
CA VAL A 76 1.43 -18.28 -11.87
C VAL A 76 1.07 -19.56 -12.61
N GLY A 77 -0.01 -19.56 -13.41
CA GLY A 77 -0.38 -20.71 -14.24
C GLY A 77 -1.74 -21.35 -13.98
N GLY A 78 -2.62 -20.70 -13.20
CA GLY A 78 -3.99 -21.18 -12.93
C GLY A 78 -4.09 -22.24 -11.83
N GLY A 79 -5.29 -22.42 -11.27
CA GLY A 79 -5.61 -23.48 -10.30
C GLY A 79 -5.87 -23.02 -8.85
N VAL A 80 -5.38 -21.84 -8.43
CA VAL A 80 -5.65 -21.26 -7.10
C VAL A 80 -5.84 -19.74 -7.22
N SER A 81 -6.89 -19.19 -6.59
CA SER A 81 -7.11 -17.75 -6.50
C SER A 81 -6.09 -17.10 -5.57
N SER A 82 -5.52 -15.95 -5.95
CA SER A 82 -4.56 -15.22 -5.09
C SER A 82 -5.15 -14.92 -3.71
N LEU A 83 -4.47 -15.33 -2.64
CA LEU A 83 -4.89 -15.04 -1.26
C LEU A 83 -4.95 -13.53 -0.98
N ASN A 84 -4.09 -12.73 -1.62
CA ASN A 84 -4.14 -11.27 -1.51
C ASN A 84 -5.47 -10.72 -2.06
N VAL A 85 -5.96 -11.28 -3.18
CA VAL A 85 -7.25 -10.89 -3.77
C VAL A 85 -8.40 -11.39 -2.91
N GLN A 86 -8.29 -12.61 -2.36
CA GLN A 86 -9.28 -13.15 -1.43
C GLN A 86 -9.46 -12.24 -0.20
N LEU A 87 -8.37 -11.83 0.46
CA LEU A 87 -8.42 -10.91 1.60
C LEU A 87 -9.11 -9.59 1.24
N ARG A 88 -8.75 -8.99 0.10
CA ARG A 88 -9.33 -7.71 -0.35
C ARG A 88 -10.83 -7.81 -0.59
N LYS A 89 -11.30 -8.90 -1.19
CA LYS A 89 -12.72 -9.13 -1.48
C LYS A 89 -13.50 -9.47 -0.21
N GLU A 90 -13.02 -10.41 0.61
CA GLU A 90 -13.75 -10.87 1.80
C GLU A 90 -13.85 -9.83 2.91
N LEU A 91 -12.90 -8.89 2.97
CA LEU A 91 -12.89 -7.79 3.96
C LEU A 91 -13.37 -6.46 3.38
N ASP A 92 -13.77 -6.42 2.10
CA ASP A 92 -14.14 -5.22 1.34
C ASP A 92 -13.11 -4.08 1.49
N LEU A 93 -11.82 -4.41 1.30
CA LEU A 93 -10.71 -3.45 1.38
C LEU A 93 -10.60 -2.63 0.10
N TYR A 94 -11.60 -1.79 -0.13
CA TYR A 94 -11.85 -1.12 -1.41
C TYR A 94 -10.83 -0.05 -1.79
N ALA A 95 -10.07 0.50 -0.85
CA ALA A 95 -9.07 1.53 -1.10
C ALA A 95 -7.65 0.98 -0.86
N SER A 96 -6.86 0.85 -1.93
CA SER A 96 -5.42 0.62 -1.83
C SER A 96 -4.69 1.97 -1.83
N LEU A 97 -3.84 2.19 -0.84
CA LEU A 97 -3.11 3.44 -0.60
C LEU A 97 -1.61 3.18 -0.70
N VAL A 98 -0.90 3.96 -1.51
CA VAL A 98 0.56 3.94 -1.61
C VAL A 98 1.08 5.36 -1.50
N HIS A 99 1.97 5.62 -0.55
CA HIS A 99 2.57 6.93 -0.35
C HIS A 99 3.99 6.94 -0.91
N CYS A 100 4.17 7.61 -2.05
CA CYS A 100 5.42 7.68 -2.80
C CYS A 100 6.11 9.02 -2.57
N PHE A 101 7.17 9.05 -1.78
CA PHE A 101 7.87 10.29 -1.46
C PHE A 101 9.39 10.11 -1.46
N ASN A 102 10.11 11.17 -1.83
CA ASN A 102 11.57 11.14 -1.75
C ASN A 102 12.02 11.10 -0.28
N LEU A 103 12.86 10.12 0.05
CA LEU A 103 13.57 10.08 1.33
C LEU A 103 14.86 10.88 1.23
N LYS A 104 15.06 11.83 2.15
CA LYS A 104 16.33 12.56 2.27
C LYS A 104 17.47 11.56 2.49
N GLY A 105 18.57 11.71 1.75
CA GLY A 105 19.73 10.80 1.79
C GLY A 105 19.67 9.65 0.79
N LEU A 106 18.51 9.38 0.18
CA LEU A 106 18.38 8.39 -0.89
C LEU A 106 18.47 9.08 -2.27
N PRO A 107 19.53 8.84 -3.06
CA PRO A 107 19.66 9.44 -4.38
C PRO A 107 18.59 8.88 -5.33
N THR A 108 17.87 9.78 -5.99
CA THR A 108 16.84 9.45 -7.00
C THR A 108 16.98 10.40 -8.19
N ARG A 109 16.30 10.09 -9.31
CA ARG A 109 16.36 10.93 -10.53
C ARG A 109 15.52 12.21 -10.41
N HIS A 110 14.50 12.19 -9.56
CA HIS A 110 13.57 13.30 -9.36
C HIS A 110 13.55 13.69 -7.89
N GLU A 111 13.46 14.98 -7.62
CA GLU A 111 13.41 15.54 -6.27
C GLU A 111 12.03 16.12 -5.96
N ASN A 112 11.73 16.30 -4.68
CA ASN A 112 10.47 16.87 -4.18
C ASN A 112 9.20 16.12 -4.61
N VAL A 113 9.32 14.81 -4.86
CA VAL A 113 8.21 13.90 -5.08
C VAL A 113 7.55 13.60 -3.74
N ASP A 114 6.24 13.82 -3.66
CA ASP A 114 5.39 13.44 -2.54
C ASP A 114 3.97 13.20 -3.06
N ILE A 115 3.74 11.99 -3.57
CA ILE A 115 2.53 11.58 -4.27
C ILE A 115 1.83 10.50 -3.46
N VAL A 116 0.51 10.60 -3.31
CA VAL A 116 -0.31 9.55 -2.73
C VAL A 116 -1.21 8.96 -3.79
N VAL A 117 -1.03 7.68 -4.09
CA VAL A 117 -1.86 6.95 -5.05
C VAL A 117 -2.94 6.18 -4.29
N ILE A 118 -4.20 6.51 -4.58
CA ILE A 118 -5.41 5.90 -4.03
C ILE A 118 -6.11 5.15 -5.16
N ARG A 119 -6.09 3.83 -5.05
CA ARG A 119 -6.54 2.89 -6.07
C ARG A 119 -7.80 2.18 -5.60
N GLU A 120 -8.81 2.13 -6.46
CA GLU A 120 -9.95 1.22 -6.32
C GLU A 120 -9.46 -0.24 -6.35
N ASN A 121 -9.90 -1.07 -5.41
CA ASN A 121 -9.26 -2.36 -5.14
C ASN A 121 -10.20 -3.59 -5.18
N THR A 122 -11.45 -3.41 -5.63
CA THR A 122 -12.53 -4.42 -5.58
C THR A 122 -13.22 -4.69 -6.92
N GLU A 123 -13.12 -3.80 -7.91
CA GLU A 123 -13.74 -3.96 -9.23
C GLU A 123 -12.77 -3.69 -10.39
N GLY A 124 -13.30 -3.34 -11.56
CA GLY A 124 -12.53 -3.12 -12.77
C GLY A 124 -12.06 -4.43 -13.40
N GLU A 125 -10.88 -4.38 -14.00
CA GLU A 125 -10.24 -5.50 -14.69
C GLU A 125 -9.90 -6.67 -13.72
N TYR A 126 -9.78 -6.38 -12.42
CA TYR A 126 -9.51 -7.39 -11.37
C TYR A 126 -10.76 -8.16 -10.92
N SER A 127 -11.91 -7.89 -11.54
CA SER A 127 -13.11 -8.72 -11.37
C SER A 127 -12.86 -10.15 -11.87
N GLY A 128 -11.93 -10.33 -12.83
CA GLY A 128 -11.51 -11.64 -13.34
C GLY A 128 -12.58 -12.37 -14.13
N LEU A 129 -13.52 -11.62 -14.73
CA LEU A 129 -14.61 -12.15 -15.52
C LEU A 129 -14.14 -12.35 -16.96
N GLU A 130 -13.59 -13.54 -17.22
CA GLU A 130 -13.03 -13.90 -18.53
C GLU A 130 -13.66 -15.20 -19.04
N HIS A 131 -13.86 -15.29 -20.35
CA HIS A 131 -14.33 -16.51 -20.99
C HIS A 131 -13.85 -16.59 -22.44
N GLU A 132 -13.69 -17.81 -22.94
CA GLU A 132 -13.37 -18.08 -24.34
C GLU A 132 -14.67 -18.36 -25.09
N VAL A 133 -15.05 -17.47 -26.00
CA VAL A 133 -16.33 -17.55 -26.74
C VAL A 133 -16.26 -18.67 -27.78
N VAL A 134 -15.14 -18.73 -28.50
CA VAL A 134 -14.75 -19.80 -29.43
C VAL A 134 -13.23 -19.99 -29.33
N PRO A 135 -12.67 -21.15 -29.71
CA PRO A 135 -11.23 -21.40 -29.63
C PRO A 135 -10.39 -20.27 -30.25
N GLY A 136 -9.56 -19.62 -29.44
CA GLY A 136 -8.71 -18.48 -29.80
C GLY A 136 -9.32 -17.09 -29.59
N VAL A 137 -10.56 -16.97 -29.09
CA VAL A 137 -11.26 -15.69 -28.87
C VAL A 137 -11.66 -15.56 -27.40
N VAL A 138 -10.92 -14.74 -26.66
CA VAL A 138 -11.12 -14.50 -25.23
C VAL A 138 -11.73 -13.12 -25.00
N GLU A 139 -12.82 -13.08 -24.26
CA GLU A 139 -13.42 -11.85 -23.75
C GLU A 139 -13.04 -11.63 -22.29
N SER A 140 -12.72 -10.39 -21.95
CA SER A 140 -12.44 -9.94 -20.59
C SER A 140 -13.38 -8.78 -20.24
N LEU A 141 -14.22 -8.97 -19.23
CA LEU A 141 -15.29 -8.02 -18.87
C LEU A 141 -14.82 -7.09 -17.75
N LYS A 142 -14.55 -5.82 -18.12
CA LYS A 142 -14.32 -4.75 -17.16
C LYS A 142 -15.66 -4.28 -16.56
N VAL A 143 -15.81 -4.41 -15.25
CA VAL A 143 -16.99 -3.92 -14.52
C VAL A 143 -16.62 -2.68 -13.72
N MET A 144 -17.34 -1.59 -13.97
CA MET A 144 -17.21 -0.33 -13.21
C MET A 144 -18.59 0.03 -12.67
N THR A 145 -18.68 0.33 -11.39
CA THR A 145 -19.95 0.69 -10.74
C THR A 145 -19.89 2.09 -10.14
N LYS A 146 -21.04 2.78 -10.12
CA LYS A 146 -21.15 4.10 -9.49
C LYS A 146 -20.81 4.03 -8.00
N PHE A 147 -21.30 2.99 -7.31
CA PHE A 147 -21.03 2.77 -5.88
C PHE A 147 -19.53 2.70 -5.56
N CYS A 148 -18.77 1.85 -6.26
CA CYS A 148 -17.34 1.72 -6.03
C CYS A 148 -16.55 2.97 -6.44
N SER A 149 -16.96 3.61 -7.54
CA SER A 149 -16.34 4.86 -8.01
C SER A 149 -16.57 6.03 -7.04
N GLU A 150 -17.77 6.17 -6.48
CA GLU A 150 -18.10 7.19 -5.48
C GLU A 150 -17.34 6.96 -4.17
N ARG A 151 -17.28 5.72 -3.66
CA ARG A 151 -16.60 5.44 -2.39
C ARG A 151 -15.09 5.66 -2.47
N ILE A 152 -14.44 5.28 -3.57
CA ILE A 152 -12.99 5.51 -3.74
C ILE A 152 -12.68 7.00 -3.93
N ALA A 153 -13.52 7.72 -4.69
CA ALA A 153 -13.40 9.16 -4.83
C ALA A 153 -13.59 9.85 -3.48
N LYS A 154 -14.62 9.48 -2.72
CA LYS A 154 -14.87 10.00 -1.37
C LYS A 154 -13.67 9.76 -0.46
N TYR A 155 -13.13 8.54 -0.43
CA TYR A 155 -11.93 8.23 0.35
C TYR A 155 -10.73 9.10 -0.06
N ALA A 156 -10.52 9.33 -1.36
CA ALA A 156 -9.42 10.16 -1.84
C ALA A 156 -9.54 11.63 -1.41
N PHE A 157 -10.73 12.21 -1.50
CA PHE A 157 -10.98 13.58 -1.05
C PHE A 157 -10.94 13.72 0.47
N GLU A 158 -11.47 12.76 1.23
CA GLU A 158 -11.37 12.73 2.70
C GLU A 158 -9.91 12.61 3.15
N TYR A 159 -9.15 11.70 2.53
CA TYR A 159 -7.73 11.56 2.77
C TYR A 159 -7.01 12.89 2.49
N ALA A 160 -7.28 13.51 1.34
CA ALA A 160 -6.66 14.77 0.97
C ALA A 160 -6.97 15.88 2.00
N TYR A 161 -8.22 15.98 2.43
CA TYR A 161 -8.65 16.95 3.44
C TYR A 161 -7.97 16.73 4.78
N LEU A 162 -8.00 15.49 5.31
CA LEU A 162 -7.44 15.16 6.63
C LEU A 162 -5.92 15.26 6.69
N ASN A 163 -5.23 15.09 5.55
CA ASN A 163 -3.78 15.15 5.45
C ASN A 163 -3.27 16.48 4.85
N ASN A 164 -4.10 17.53 4.83
CA ASN A 164 -3.76 18.87 4.33
C ASN A 164 -3.24 18.92 2.88
N ARG A 165 -3.60 17.93 2.07
CA ARG A 165 -3.32 17.86 0.64
C ARG A 165 -4.22 18.85 -0.10
N LYS A 166 -3.77 19.34 -1.27
CA LYS A 166 -4.41 20.45 -1.98
C LYS A 166 -4.99 20.05 -3.33
N VAL A 167 -4.49 18.97 -3.92
CA VAL A 167 -4.89 18.55 -5.27
C VAL A 167 -5.27 17.07 -5.27
N VAL A 168 -6.42 16.75 -5.87
CA VAL A 168 -6.83 15.38 -6.22
C VAL A 168 -6.92 15.29 -7.73
N THR A 169 -6.19 14.34 -8.32
CA THR A 169 -6.17 14.09 -9.77
C THR A 169 -6.77 12.73 -10.08
N ALA A 170 -7.85 12.68 -10.85
CA ALA A 170 -8.43 11.42 -11.32
C ALA A 170 -7.69 10.93 -12.57
N VAL A 171 -7.16 9.70 -12.52
CA VAL A 171 -6.47 9.06 -13.65
C VAL A 171 -7.43 8.11 -14.36
N HIS A 172 -7.57 8.25 -15.67
CA HIS A 172 -8.57 7.52 -16.46
C HIS A 172 -8.12 7.26 -17.90
N LYS A 173 -8.95 6.53 -18.65
CA LYS A 173 -8.84 6.30 -20.10
C LYS A 173 -10.20 6.50 -20.79
N ALA A 174 -11.01 7.41 -20.25
CA ALA A 174 -12.35 7.77 -20.75
C ALA A 174 -12.41 8.25 -22.21
N ASN A 175 -11.28 8.65 -22.81
CA ASN A 175 -11.24 8.95 -24.24
C ASN A 175 -11.45 7.71 -25.12
N ILE A 176 -11.14 6.52 -24.60
CA ILE A 176 -11.40 5.22 -25.22
C ILE A 176 -12.61 4.54 -24.56
N MET A 177 -12.58 4.35 -23.24
CA MET A 177 -13.67 3.71 -22.48
C MET A 177 -14.69 4.75 -21.99
N LYS A 178 -15.46 5.29 -22.95
CA LYS A 178 -16.38 6.42 -22.73
C LYS A 178 -17.42 6.16 -21.62
N LEU A 179 -17.88 4.92 -21.48
CA LEU A 179 -18.90 4.57 -20.48
C LEU A 179 -18.28 4.19 -19.13
N ALA A 180 -17.43 3.16 -19.10
CA ALA A 180 -16.87 2.63 -17.85
C ALA A 180 -16.02 3.68 -17.10
N ASP A 181 -15.05 4.28 -17.79
CA ASP A 181 -14.22 5.33 -17.19
C ASP A 181 -14.93 6.69 -17.15
N GLY A 182 -15.92 6.90 -18.01
CA GLY A 182 -16.80 8.06 -17.93
C GLY A 182 -17.60 8.10 -16.62
N LEU A 183 -18.14 6.94 -16.21
CA LEU A 183 -18.86 6.78 -14.94
C LEU A 183 -17.94 7.04 -13.73
N PHE A 184 -16.69 6.58 -13.79
CA PHE A 184 -15.69 6.87 -12.76
C PHE A 184 -15.42 8.38 -12.63
N LEU A 185 -15.25 9.07 -13.75
CA LEU A 185 -15.04 10.52 -13.76
C LEU A 185 -16.26 11.29 -13.26
N GLU A 186 -17.48 10.90 -13.68
CA GLU A 186 -18.73 11.48 -13.17
C GLU A 186 -18.78 11.38 -11.65
N SER A 187 -18.52 10.19 -11.09
CA SER A 187 -18.49 9.95 -9.65
C SER A 187 -17.43 10.81 -8.95
N CYS A 188 -16.24 10.94 -9.54
CA CYS A 188 -15.19 11.80 -9.00
C CYS A 188 -15.59 13.28 -8.98
N ARG A 189 -16.21 13.79 -10.06
CA ARG A 189 -16.72 15.17 -10.14
C ARG A 189 -17.81 15.44 -9.12
N GLU A 190 -18.75 14.51 -8.96
CA GLU A 190 -19.82 14.60 -7.97
C GLU A 190 -19.25 14.71 -6.55
N ILE A 191 -18.26 13.89 -6.20
CA ILE A 191 -17.58 13.99 -4.90
C ILE A 191 -16.78 15.29 -4.80
N ALA A 192 -16.04 15.68 -5.83
CA ALA A 192 -15.24 16.91 -5.84
C ALA A 192 -16.06 18.15 -5.49
N SER A 193 -17.31 18.23 -5.94
CA SER A 193 -18.23 19.34 -5.62
C SER A 193 -18.48 19.53 -4.13
N LYS A 194 -18.27 18.49 -3.31
CA LYS A 194 -18.42 18.50 -1.85
C LYS A 194 -17.17 18.98 -1.11
N TYR A 195 -16.05 19.15 -1.82
CA TYR A 195 -14.74 19.54 -1.27
C TYR A 195 -14.16 20.76 -1.99
N PRO A 196 -14.81 21.95 -1.92
CA PRO A 196 -14.40 23.13 -2.68
C PRO A 196 -12.99 23.66 -2.35
N GLY A 197 -12.42 23.27 -1.21
CA GLY A 197 -11.04 23.61 -0.81
C GLY A 197 -9.95 22.73 -1.46
N ILE A 198 -10.32 21.70 -2.21
CA ILE A 198 -9.40 20.78 -2.88
C ILE A 198 -9.53 20.98 -4.39
N LYS A 199 -8.41 21.26 -5.06
CA LYS A 199 -8.39 21.38 -6.52
C LYS A 199 -8.56 19.99 -7.14
N TYR A 200 -9.53 19.86 -8.04
CA TYR A 200 -9.76 18.63 -8.79
C TYR A 200 -9.21 18.74 -10.22
N ASN A 201 -8.43 17.74 -10.64
CA ASN A 201 -7.92 17.59 -12.01
C ASN A 201 -8.28 16.20 -12.57
N GLU A 202 -8.23 16.08 -13.89
CA GLU A 202 -8.38 14.81 -14.60
C GLU A 202 -7.21 14.64 -15.58
N ILE A 203 -6.70 13.41 -15.70
CA ILE A 203 -5.61 13.11 -16.62
C ILE A 203 -5.79 11.72 -17.25
N ILE A 204 -5.54 11.64 -18.55
CA ILE A 204 -5.51 10.37 -19.27
C ILE A 204 -4.27 9.58 -18.84
N VAL A 205 -4.40 8.29 -18.55
CA VAL A 205 -3.35 7.43 -17.97
C VAL A 205 -2.05 7.42 -18.77
N ASP A 206 -2.10 7.50 -20.10
CA ASP A 206 -0.88 7.54 -20.94
C ASP A 206 -0.11 8.85 -20.72
N ASN A 207 -0.83 9.98 -20.69
CA ASN A 207 -0.21 11.27 -20.35
C ASN A 207 0.25 11.27 -18.89
N CYS A 208 -0.50 10.66 -17.97
CA CYS A 208 -0.10 10.48 -16.59
C CYS A 208 1.26 9.77 -16.47
N CYS A 209 1.46 8.67 -17.19
CA CYS A 209 2.75 7.97 -17.21
C CYS A 209 3.87 8.86 -17.73
N MET A 210 3.64 9.60 -18.83
CA MET A 210 4.62 10.55 -19.37
C MET A 210 4.96 11.67 -18.38
N GLN A 211 3.95 12.22 -17.70
CA GLN A 211 4.12 13.28 -16.70
C GLN A 211 4.83 12.77 -15.44
N LEU A 212 4.55 11.55 -14.98
CA LEU A 212 5.21 10.97 -13.82
C LEU A 212 6.72 10.86 -14.02
N VAL A 213 7.18 10.40 -15.19
CA VAL A 213 8.62 10.27 -15.47
C VAL A 213 9.30 11.58 -15.87
N SER A 214 8.54 12.64 -16.14
CA SER A 214 9.09 13.92 -16.58
C SER A 214 9.05 14.98 -15.48
N LYS A 215 7.91 15.12 -14.82
CA LYS A 215 7.61 16.15 -13.82
C LYS A 215 6.67 15.60 -12.73
N PRO A 216 7.12 14.61 -11.93
CA PRO A 216 6.28 13.95 -10.93
C PRO A 216 5.78 14.87 -9.81
N GLU A 217 6.53 15.92 -9.46
CA GLU A 217 6.23 16.85 -8.37
C GLU A 217 4.96 17.69 -8.59
N GLN A 218 4.36 17.62 -9.78
CA GLN A 218 3.07 18.25 -10.07
C GLN A 218 1.88 17.50 -9.45
N PHE A 219 2.05 16.23 -9.09
CA PHE A 219 1.00 15.39 -8.53
C PHE A 219 1.03 15.43 -6.99
N ASP A 220 -0.16 15.35 -6.40
CA ASP A 220 -0.36 15.33 -4.95
C ASP A 220 -1.13 14.04 -4.60
N VAL A 221 -2.46 14.08 -4.50
CA VAL A 221 -3.29 12.86 -4.40
C VAL A 221 -3.77 12.44 -5.78
N MET A 222 -3.64 11.15 -6.10
CA MET A 222 -4.10 10.56 -7.35
C MET A 222 -5.16 9.51 -7.04
N VAL A 223 -6.34 9.62 -7.65
CA VAL A 223 -7.41 8.61 -7.53
C VAL A 223 -7.57 7.87 -8.84
N THR A 224 -7.61 6.53 -8.79
CA THR A 224 -7.59 5.71 -10.00
C THR A 224 -8.53 4.51 -9.91
N PRO A 225 -9.06 4.01 -11.05
CA PRO A 225 -9.56 2.65 -11.16
C PRO A 225 -8.45 1.61 -10.90
N ASN A 226 -8.86 0.35 -10.77
CA ASN A 226 -8.03 -0.72 -10.26
C ASN A 226 -6.74 -0.98 -11.06
N LEU A 227 -6.85 -1.26 -12.37
CA LEU A 227 -5.67 -1.58 -13.19
C LEU A 227 -4.66 -0.43 -13.29
N TYR A 228 -5.15 0.79 -13.52
CA TYR A 228 -4.27 1.97 -13.67
C TYR A 228 -3.56 2.29 -12.37
N GLY A 229 -4.24 2.13 -11.24
CA GLY A 229 -3.65 2.35 -9.92
C GLY A 229 -2.45 1.46 -9.66
N ASN A 230 -2.51 0.20 -10.10
CA ASN A 230 -1.36 -0.70 -9.97
C ASN A 230 -0.15 -0.17 -10.74
N LEU A 231 -0.34 0.25 -11.99
CA LEU A 231 0.74 0.75 -12.84
C LEU A 231 1.30 2.08 -12.33
N VAL A 232 0.41 3.01 -11.99
CA VAL A 232 0.76 4.34 -11.47
C VAL A 232 1.49 4.23 -10.13
N ALA A 233 1.00 3.42 -9.19
CA ALA A 233 1.66 3.24 -7.89
C ALA A 233 3.06 2.64 -8.01
N ASN A 234 3.24 1.62 -8.85
CA ASN A 234 4.58 1.04 -9.07
C ASN A 234 5.53 2.04 -9.75
N THR A 235 5.03 2.82 -10.71
CA THR A 235 5.83 3.86 -11.39
C THR A 235 6.24 4.96 -10.41
N ALA A 236 5.29 5.49 -9.64
CA ALA A 236 5.54 6.51 -8.62
C ALA A 236 6.52 6.00 -7.54
N ALA A 237 6.36 4.75 -7.09
CA ALA A 237 7.29 4.12 -6.14
C ALA A 237 8.71 4.03 -6.72
N GLY A 238 8.85 3.60 -7.97
CA GLY A 238 10.14 3.52 -8.66
C GLY A 238 10.82 4.90 -8.82
N ILE A 239 10.04 5.93 -9.10
CA ILE A 239 10.52 7.33 -9.19
C ILE A 239 11.01 7.83 -7.82
N ALA A 240 10.27 7.55 -6.76
CA ALA A 240 10.49 8.11 -5.43
C ALA A 240 11.61 7.43 -4.62
N GLY A 241 12.05 6.22 -5.02
CA GLY A 241 13.13 5.50 -4.32
C GLY A 241 13.11 3.97 -4.44
N GLY A 242 12.10 3.40 -5.09
CA GLY A 242 11.92 1.96 -5.25
C GLY A 242 10.90 1.38 -4.27
N THR A 243 10.38 0.20 -4.58
CA THR A 243 9.31 -0.44 -3.79
C THR A 243 9.75 -0.81 -2.37
N GLY A 244 11.04 -1.06 -2.15
CA GLY A 244 11.65 -1.42 -0.85
C GLY A 244 11.46 -0.39 0.27
N VAL A 245 11.13 0.85 -0.06
CA VAL A 245 10.98 1.96 0.87
C VAL A 245 9.60 2.61 0.86
N MET A 246 8.66 2.13 0.03
CA MET A 246 7.37 2.78 -0.16
C MET A 246 6.27 2.08 0.65
N PRO A 247 5.67 2.76 1.64
CA PRO A 247 4.64 2.17 2.46
C PRO A 247 3.29 2.13 1.76
N GLY A 248 2.40 1.31 2.29
CA GLY A 248 1.01 1.28 1.86
C GLY A 248 0.09 0.47 2.74
N GLY A 249 -1.15 0.38 2.30
CA GLY A 249 -2.19 -0.38 2.98
C GLY A 249 -3.46 -0.49 2.14
N ASN A 250 -4.32 -1.40 2.53
CA ASN A 250 -5.63 -1.61 1.94
C ASN A 250 -6.67 -1.36 3.04
N VAL A 251 -7.61 -0.46 2.77
CA VAL A 251 -8.57 0.04 3.75
C VAL A 251 -9.97 -0.20 3.23
N GLY A 252 -10.80 -0.79 4.09
CA GLY A 252 -12.23 -0.94 3.91
C GLY A 252 -13.01 -0.07 4.90
N ALA A 253 -14.32 -0.26 4.98
CA ALA A 253 -15.16 0.47 5.93
C ALA A 253 -14.85 0.08 7.39
N ASP A 254 -14.64 -1.22 7.64
CA ASP A 254 -14.46 -1.78 8.99
C ASP A 254 -13.06 -2.34 9.25
N HIS A 255 -12.27 -2.59 8.21
CA HIS A 255 -11.00 -3.31 8.31
C HIS A 255 -9.87 -2.57 7.59
N ALA A 256 -8.64 -2.73 8.08
CA ALA A 256 -7.45 -2.23 7.43
C ALA A 256 -6.32 -3.26 7.46
N VAL A 257 -5.63 -3.42 6.32
CA VAL A 257 -4.50 -4.32 6.15
C VAL A 257 -3.30 -3.51 5.65
N PHE A 258 -2.27 -3.38 6.48
CA PHE A 258 -1.05 -2.66 6.16
C PHE A 258 0.01 -3.61 5.61
N GLU A 259 0.67 -3.19 4.54
CA GLU A 259 1.66 -4.00 3.82
C GLU A 259 2.63 -3.09 3.06
N GLN A 260 3.67 -3.66 2.43
CA GLN A 260 4.50 -2.89 1.50
C GLN A 260 3.63 -2.33 0.36
N GLY A 261 3.77 -1.04 0.05
CA GLY A 261 2.80 -0.34 -0.80
C GLY A 261 2.84 -0.74 -2.27
N ALA A 262 4.01 -1.12 -2.78
CA ALA A 262 4.17 -1.59 -4.15
C ALA A 262 4.83 -2.97 -4.17
N SER A 263 4.36 -3.84 -5.07
CA SER A 263 4.91 -5.19 -5.20
C SER A 263 6.35 -5.11 -5.69
N ALA A 264 7.29 -5.63 -4.90
CA ALA A 264 8.68 -5.70 -5.31
C ALA A 264 8.96 -6.80 -6.35
N GLY A 265 7.97 -7.62 -6.73
CA GLY A 265 8.19 -8.81 -7.57
C GLY A 265 9.09 -9.88 -6.93
N ASN A 266 9.68 -9.59 -5.77
CA ASN A 266 10.71 -10.37 -5.07
C ASN A 266 10.13 -11.20 -3.92
N VAL A 267 8.80 -11.32 -3.82
CA VAL A 267 8.16 -12.19 -2.82
C VAL A 267 8.61 -13.63 -3.12
N GLY A 268 9.49 -14.16 -2.27
CA GLY A 268 10.13 -15.47 -2.48
C GLY A 268 11.48 -15.44 -3.21
N ASN A 269 12.24 -14.35 -3.14
CA ASN A 269 13.65 -14.38 -3.55
C ASN A 269 14.51 -15.04 -2.47
N ASP A 270 14.67 -16.36 -2.59
CA ASP A 270 15.37 -17.20 -1.60
C ASP A 270 16.80 -16.72 -1.32
N LYS A 271 17.49 -16.18 -2.34
CA LYS A 271 18.85 -15.64 -2.18
C LYS A 271 18.91 -14.45 -1.23
N ILE A 272 17.92 -13.56 -1.27
CA ILE A 272 17.87 -12.39 -0.36
C ILE A 272 17.55 -12.85 1.07
N LEU A 273 16.65 -13.84 1.19
CA LEU A 273 16.30 -14.44 2.47
C LEU A 273 17.50 -15.13 3.13
N GLU A 274 18.22 -15.96 2.39
CA GLU A 274 19.44 -16.64 2.84
C GLU A 274 20.52 -15.65 3.32
N GLN A 275 20.66 -14.52 2.62
CA GLN A 275 21.61 -13.47 2.97
C GLN A 275 21.14 -12.59 4.13
N LYS A 276 19.89 -12.69 4.55
CA LYS A 276 19.25 -11.81 5.56
C LYS A 276 19.33 -10.32 5.21
N LYS A 277 19.34 -9.98 3.92
CA LYS A 277 19.55 -8.62 3.38
C LYS A 277 18.27 -8.01 2.79
N ALA A 278 17.10 -8.39 3.31
CA ALA A 278 15.85 -7.77 2.92
C ALA A 278 15.77 -6.34 3.46
N ASN A 279 15.11 -5.45 2.72
CA ASN A 279 14.89 -4.07 3.15
C ASN A 279 13.59 -3.97 3.98
N PRO A 280 13.66 -3.65 5.29
CA PRO A 280 12.46 -3.57 6.14
C PRO A 280 11.76 -2.21 6.09
N ILE A 281 12.33 -1.21 5.41
CA ILE A 281 11.93 0.20 5.51
C ILE A 281 10.48 0.43 5.09
N ALA A 282 10.04 -0.14 3.97
CA ALA A 282 8.65 -0.01 3.54
C ALA A 282 7.68 -0.52 4.61
N LEU A 283 7.98 -1.66 5.27
CA LEU A 283 7.08 -2.24 6.26
C LEU A 283 7.13 -1.48 7.60
N PHE A 284 8.27 -0.91 7.99
CA PHE A 284 8.33 0.04 9.10
C PHE A 284 7.43 1.25 8.85
N LEU A 285 7.50 1.84 7.66
CA LEU A 285 6.67 2.99 7.30
C LEU A 285 5.18 2.62 7.19
N SER A 286 4.84 1.43 6.67
CA SER A 286 3.46 0.92 6.69
C SER A 286 2.96 0.67 8.11
N SER A 287 3.85 0.28 9.02
CA SER A 287 3.53 0.12 10.43
C SER A 287 3.32 1.47 11.13
N ALA A 288 4.00 2.54 10.70
CA ALA A 288 3.67 3.90 11.12
C ALA A 288 2.27 4.32 10.62
N MET A 289 1.88 3.97 9.38
CA MET A 289 0.52 4.17 8.90
C MET A 289 -0.51 3.41 9.74
N MET A 290 -0.20 2.16 10.11
CA MET A 290 -1.03 1.34 11.01
C MET A 290 -1.21 2.00 12.39
N LEU A 291 -0.13 2.49 12.99
CA LEU A 291 -0.18 3.17 14.29
C LEU A 291 -1.04 4.44 14.23
N ARG A 292 -0.99 5.22 13.13
CA ARG A 292 -1.91 6.36 12.93
C ARG A 292 -3.36 5.91 12.82
N HIS A 293 -3.62 4.83 12.08
CA HIS A 293 -4.96 4.25 11.98
C HIS A 293 -5.50 3.83 13.35
N LEU A 294 -4.66 3.23 14.18
CA LEU A 294 -4.97 2.84 15.57
C LEU A 294 -5.04 4.00 16.58
N GLN A 295 -4.90 5.26 16.11
CA GLN A 295 -4.90 6.47 16.94
C GLN A 295 -3.72 6.57 17.91
N PHE A 296 -2.54 6.11 17.49
CA PHE A 296 -1.25 6.23 18.19
C PHE A 296 -0.24 7.10 17.42
N PRO A 297 -0.54 8.39 17.16
CA PRO A 297 0.28 9.24 16.29
C PRO A 297 1.69 9.47 16.84
N SER A 298 1.88 9.57 18.16
CA SER A 298 3.21 9.77 18.75
C SER A 298 4.17 8.60 18.46
N PHE A 299 3.69 7.35 18.54
CA PHE A 299 4.47 6.17 18.18
C PHE A 299 4.74 6.11 16.67
N ALA A 300 3.75 6.49 15.85
CA ALA A 300 3.93 6.56 14.40
C ALA A 300 5.00 7.59 14.01
N ASP A 301 4.95 8.80 14.57
CA ASP A 301 5.88 9.89 14.28
C ASP A 301 7.30 9.54 14.76
N ARG A 302 7.42 8.89 15.91
CA ARG A 302 8.69 8.38 16.45
C ARG A 302 9.34 7.36 15.51
N LEU A 303 8.56 6.37 15.06
CA LEU A 303 9.02 5.36 14.10
C LEU A 303 9.40 5.96 12.75
N GLU A 304 8.54 6.81 12.19
CA GLU A 304 8.78 7.43 10.90
C GLU A 304 10.01 8.36 10.93
N THR A 305 10.19 9.12 12.01
CA THR A 305 11.34 10.01 12.19
C THR A 305 12.64 9.22 12.33
N SER A 306 12.65 8.13 13.09
CA SER A 306 13.86 7.30 13.25
C SER A 306 14.26 6.65 11.92
N VAL A 307 13.30 6.11 11.16
CA VAL A 307 13.51 5.56 9.82
C VAL A 307 14.08 6.62 8.87
N LYS A 308 13.45 7.80 8.81
CA LYS A 308 13.92 8.92 7.97
C LYS A 308 15.33 9.35 8.34
N ARG A 309 15.67 9.37 9.62
CA ARG A 309 17.02 9.71 10.11
C ARG A 309 18.06 8.69 9.68
N VAL A 310 17.78 7.39 9.84
CA VAL A 310 18.70 6.31 9.44
C VAL A 310 19.01 6.38 7.94
N ILE A 311 17.99 6.59 7.11
CA ILE A 311 18.18 6.75 5.66
C ILE A 311 18.95 8.05 5.33
N ALA A 312 18.65 9.15 6.01
CA ALA A 312 19.33 10.43 5.80
C ALA A 312 20.82 10.39 6.16
N GLU A 313 21.22 9.56 7.12
CA GLU A 313 22.63 9.36 7.48
C GLU A 313 23.42 8.58 6.41
N GLY A 314 22.73 7.79 5.57
CA GLY A 314 23.34 7.03 4.46
C GLY A 314 24.29 5.90 4.87
N LYS A 315 24.42 5.61 6.16
CA LYS A 315 25.33 4.58 6.70
C LYS A 315 24.73 3.17 6.65
N TYR A 316 23.43 3.06 6.92
CA TYR A 316 22.72 1.78 7.02
C TYR A 316 21.78 1.63 5.83
N MET A 317 22.29 1.04 4.76
CA MET A 317 21.58 0.89 3.49
C MET A 317 21.66 -0.56 3.03
N THR A 318 20.52 -1.13 2.67
CA THR A 318 20.46 -2.44 2.00
C THR A 318 20.91 -2.32 0.55
N LYS A 319 21.10 -3.48 -0.09
CA LYS A 319 21.57 -3.58 -1.48
C LYS A 319 20.72 -2.83 -2.50
N ASP A 320 19.39 -2.87 -2.35
CA ASP A 320 18.45 -2.15 -3.21
C ASP A 320 18.57 -0.61 -3.09
N LEU A 321 19.16 -0.13 -1.99
CA LEU A 321 19.46 1.30 -1.77
C LEU A 321 20.93 1.65 -2.02
N GLY A 322 21.72 0.71 -2.56
CA GLY A 322 23.13 0.91 -2.90
C GLY A 322 24.14 0.61 -1.78
N GLY A 323 23.70 0.05 -0.64
CA GLY A 323 24.58 -0.41 0.44
C GLY A 323 24.76 -1.93 0.46
N ASP A 324 25.17 -2.47 1.62
CA ASP A 324 25.32 -3.92 1.82
C ASP A 324 24.87 -4.40 3.21
N CYS A 325 24.16 -3.54 3.95
CA CYS A 325 23.67 -3.88 5.28
C CYS A 325 22.61 -4.98 5.24
N THR A 326 22.60 -5.77 6.31
CA THR A 326 21.58 -6.74 6.64
C THR A 326 20.32 -6.07 7.17
N THR A 327 19.22 -6.84 7.17
CA THR A 327 17.95 -6.41 7.77
C THR A 327 18.15 -6.02 9.23
N GLN A 328 18.92 -6.83 9.98
CA GLN A 328 19.14 -6.60 11.41
C GLN A 328 19.95 -5.32 11.68
N GLU A 329 20.98 -5.02 10.89
CA GLU A 329 21.75 -3.78 11.05
C GLU A 329 20.87 -2.53 10.84
N ILE A 330 19.93 -2.58 9.89
CA ILE A 330 18.95 -1.50 9.72
C ILE A 330 17.99 -1.43 10.92
N THR A 331 17.48 -2.57 11.38
CA THR A 331 16.60 -2.65 12.56
C THR A 331 17.26 -2.05 13.80
N ASP A 332 18.51 -2.44 14.08
CA ASP A 332 19.28 -1.94 15.23
C ASP A 332 19.52 -0.43 15.13
N ALA A 333 19.84 0.06 13.93
CA ALA A 333 20.01 1.49 13.68
C ALA A 333 18.71 2.28 13.89
N VAL A 334 17.57 1.74 13.46
CA VAL A 334 16.24 2.32 13.70
C VAL A 334 15.94 2.35 15.20
N ILE A 335 16.19 1.25 15.92
CA ILE A 335 15.99 1.16 17.36
C ILE A 335 16.85 2.20 18.11
N ALA A 336 18.12 2.32 17.75
CA ALA A 336 19.04 3.28 18.36
C ALA A 336 18.61 4.75 18.15
N ASN A 337 17.81 5.02 17.11
CA ASN A 337 17.30 6.35 16.77
C ASN A 337 15.85 6.59 17.20
N LEU A 338 15.25 5.71 18.00
CA LEU A 338 13.90 5.91 18.55
C LEU A 338 13.86 7.02 19.61
N ASN A 339 14.92 7.74 19.96
CA ASN A 339 14.85 8.78 21.01
C ASN A 339 14.02 9.99 20.58
#